data_AF-A0AAJ2RJL9-F1
#
_entry.id   AF-A0AAJ2RJL9-F1
#
_cell.length_a   1.000
_cell.length_b   1.000
_cell.length_c   1.000
_cell.angle_alpha   90.00
_cell.angle_beta   90.00
_cell.angle_gamma   90.00
#
_symmetry.space_group_name_H-M   'P 1'
#
loop_
_entity.id
_entity.type
_entity.pdbx_description
1 polymer ?
#
loop_
_entity_poly.entity_id
_entity_poly.type
_entity_poly.pdbx_seq_one_letter_code
_entity_poly.pdbx_strand_id
1 'polypeptide(L)'
;KIKPQDTAWLPPAFPLNGRLPDHPYPVAMNERRQNSLEQRYYDECCLAAGKRVWRPCCKTLHVSLFFDGTGNNLHNDVYVDEHPHPSNIARLFRAAIGSGHAGGAALENALLDVPPAGSETYFKFYMPGVGTPFPEIGELDYSNLGLATASGGENRINWGLLRLIDALMRALKLGKLEDTASLAAVGDMATSWAALGLGGAHNRYETFYRHFNRLQNNIWQAMNPTGRGKARLMGMKLYVYGFSRGAAQARTFVNWLTELFPKPDSADGVPAQVLQGSNPACRLPVSVEFLGLLDTVASVG
;
A
#
# COMPACT_ATOMS: atom_id res chain seq x y z
N LYS A 1 -19.16 27.65 11.43
CA LYS A 1 -17.76 28.01 11.08
C LYS A 1 -16.85 26.96 11.69
N ILE A 2 -16.11 26.21 10.88
CA ILE A 2 -15.15 25.20 11.35
C ILE A 2 -14.03 25.96 12.07
N LYS A 3 -13.81 25.68 13.36
CA LYS A 3 -12.69 26.24 14.11
C LYS A 3 -11.48 25.33 13.88
N PRO A 4 -10.31 25.88 13.48
CA PRO A 4 -9.11 25.08 13.19
C PRO A 4 -8.54 24.25 14.36
N GLN A 5 -9.09 24.39 15.57
CA GLN A 5 -8.59 23.75 16.79
C GLN A 5 -9.39 22.50 17.21
N ASP A 6 -10.56 22.26 16.60
CA ASP A 6 -11.38 21.11 16.93
C ASP A 6 -10.74 19.84 16.33
N THR A 7 -10.71 18.74 17.08
CA THR A 7 -10.12 17.45 16.63
C THR A 7 -11.15 16.46 16.12
N ALA A 8 -12.45 16.79 16.25
CA ALA A 8 -13.57 15.96 15.82
C ALA A 8 -14.74 16.83 15.37
N TRP A 9 -15.48 16.36 14.36
CA TRP A 9 -16.66 17.05 13.82
C TRP A 9 -17.78 16.06 13.54
N LEU A 10 -19.02 16.56 13.59
CA LEU A 10 -20.17 15.84 13.02
C LEU A 10 -19.96 15.63 11.52
N PRO A 11 -20.49 14.53 10.95
CA PRO A 11 -20.42 14.30 9.52
C PRO A 11 -21.05 15.50 8.78
N PRO A 12 -20.37 16.07 7.77
CA PRO A 12 -20.93 17.16 7.00
C PRO A 12 -22.20 16.69 6.28
N ALA A 13 -23.17 17.60 6.11
CA ALA A 13 -24.40 17.32 5.37
C ALA A 13 -24.07 16.69 4.00
N PHE A 14 -24.79 15.64 3.64
CA PHE A 14 -24.60 14.97 2.36
C PHE A 14 -25.21 15.85 1.25
N PRO A 15 -24.42 16.26 0.23
CA PRO A 15 -24.93 17.11 -0.85
C PRO A 15 -25.95 16.34 -1.71
N LEU A 16 -26.99 17.03 -2.17
CA LEU A 16 -28.05 16.44 -3.01
C LEU A 16 -27.50 15.81 -4.30
N ASN A 17 -26.47 16.41 -4.89
CA ASN A 17 -25.85 15.93 -6.13
C ASN A 17 -24.79 14.83 -5.89
N GLY A 18 -24.59 14.40 -4.65
CA GLY A 18 -23.53 13.45 -4.30
C GLY A 18 -22.13 14.08 -4.26
N ARG A 19 -21.11 13.23 -4.10
CA ARG A 19 -19.69 13.65 -3.94
C ARG A 19 -18.78 13.23 -5.10
N LEU A 20 -19.34 12.56 -6.11
CA LEU A 20 -18.57 12.18 -7.30
C LEU A 20 -18.39 13.42 -8.19
N PRO A 21 -17.23 13.58 -8.84
CA PRO A 21 -16.96 14.75 -9.68
C PRO A 21 -17.93 14.78 -10.87
N ASP A 22 -18.57 15.92 -11.07
CA ASP A 22 -19.48 16.22 -12.19
C ASP A 22 -18.80 17.05 -13.30
N HIS A 23 -17.59 17.54 -13.05
CA HIS A 23 -16.81 18.35 -13.98
C HIS A 23 -15.33 17.91 -14.06
N PRO A 24 -14.61 18.23 -15.16
CA PRO A 24 -13.23 17.79 -15.35
C PRO A 24 -12.21 18.41 -14.38
N TYR A 25 -12.51 19.57 -13.81
CA TYR A 25 -11.53 20.34 -13.01
C TYR A 25 -11.03 19.60 -11.75
N PRO A 26 -11.90 19.03 -10.88
CA PRO A 26 -11.46 18.20 -9.76
C PRO A 26 -10.59 17.00 -10.18
N VAL A 27 -10.88 16.39 -11.34
CA VAL A 27 -10.10 15.27 -11.89
C VAL A 27 -8.70 15.74 -12.27
N ALA A 28 -8.58 16.86 -12.99
CA ALA A 28 -7.28 17.45 -13.33
C ALA A 28 -6.47 17.87 -12.09
N MET A 29 -7.13 18.33 -11.02
CA MET A 29 -6.46 18.62 -9.75
C MET A 29 -5.94 17.35 -9.07
N ASN A 30 -6.70 16.25 -9.12
CA ASN A 30 -6.27 14.96 -8.60
C ASN A 30 -5.03 14.43 -9.37
N GLU A 31 -5.07 14.48 -10.70
CA GLU A 31 -3.95 14.09 -11.56
C GLU A 31 -2.68 14.89 -11.26
N ARG A 32 -2.79 16.21 -11.07
CA ARG A 32 -1.63 17.04 -10.68
C ARG A 32 -1.03 16.62 -9.33
N ARG A 33 -1.85 16.20 -8.37
CA ARG A 33 -1.36 15.71 -7.06
C ARG A 33 -0.67 14.35 -7.21
N GLN A 34 -1.19 13.48 -8.07
CA GLN A 34 -0.55 12.20 -8.38
C GLN A 34 0.83 12.43 -9.00
N ASN A 35 0.94 13.32 -9.98
CA ASN A 35 2.19 13.60 -10.72
C ASN A 35 3.14 14.60 -9.99
N SER A 36 2.91 14.90 -8.71
CA SER A 36 3.64 15.98 -8.02
C SER A 36 5.14 15.73 -7.87
N LEU A 37 5.61 14.47 -7.78
CA LEU A 37 7.04 14.16 -7.73
C LEU A 37 7.73 14.40 -9.07
N GLU A 38 7.06 14.04 -10.16
CA GLU A 38 7.56 14.25 -11.53
C GLU A 38 7.60 15.74 -11.86
N GLN A 39 6.59 16.49 -11.42
CA GLN A 39 6.56 17.94 -11.56
C GLN A 39 7.68 18.61 -10.76
N ARG A 40 7.91 18.22 -9.50
CA ARG A 40 9.03 18.75 -8.68
C ARG A 40 10.38 18.48 -9.35
N TYR A 41 10.61 17.27 -9.84
CA TYR A 41 11.84 16.93 -10.53
C TYR A 41 12.03 17.71 -11.83
N TYR A 42 10.96 17.92 -12.60
CA TYR A 42 10.99 18.81 -13.76
C TYR A 42 11.41 20.24 -13.38
N ASP A 43 10.84 20.79 -12.31
CA ASP A 43 11.14 22.13 -11.82
C ASP A 43 12.61 22.23 -11.36
N GLU A 44 13.12 21.23 -10.64
CA GLU A 44 14.53 21.11 -10.26
C GLU A 44 15.47 21.09 -11.48
N CYS A 45 15.14 20.33 -12.52
CA CYS A 45 15.92 20.32 -13.76
C CYS A 45 15.91 21.68 -14.47
N CYS A 46 14.77 22.39 -14.46
CA CYS A 46 14.68 23.73 -15.05
C CYS A 46 15.54 24.73 -14.28
N LEU A 47 15.48 24.69 -12.95
CA LEU A 47 16.29 25.55 -12.08
C LEU A 47 17.78 25.29 -12.27
N ALA A 48 18.20 24.02 -12.29
CA ALA A 48 19.60 23.65 -12.51
C ALA A 48 20.12 24.08 -13.89
N ALA A 49 19.27 24.08 -14.92
CA ALA A 49 19.63 24.52 -16.27
C ALA A 49 19.50 26.04 -16.49
N GLY A 50 18.95 26.79 -15.53
CA GLY A 50 18.63 28.21 -15.68
C GLY A 50 17.60 28.52 -16.77
N LYS A 51 16.87 27.51 -17.26
CA LYS A 51 15.89 27.63 -18.35
C LYS A 51 14.89 26.48 -18.31
N ARG A 52 13.75 26.64 -19.00
CA ARG A 52 12.83 25.52 -19.22
C ARG A 52 13.51 24.44 -20.05
N VAL A 53 13.53 23.23 -19.51
CA VAL A 53 13.99 22.04 -20.23
C VAL A 53 12.79 21.25 -20.77
N TRP A 54 13.06 20.22 -21.58
CA TRP A 54 12.06 19.22 -21.92
C TRP A 54 11.69 18.41 -20.67
N ARG A 55 10.41 18.01 -20.56
CA ARG A 55 9.96 17.19 -19.43
C ARG A 55 10.73 15.86 -19.43
N PRO A 56 11.45 15.52 -18.35
CA PRO A 56 12.13 14.24 -18.26
C PRO A 56 11.09 13.12 -18.23
N CYS A 57 11.44 11.97 -18.79
CA CYS A 57 10.61 10.77 -18.69
C CYS A 57 10.75 10.22 -17.27
N CYS A 58 9.67 10.24 -16.50
CA CYS A 58 9.63 9.83 -15.10
C CYS A 58 8.38 9.00 -14.82
N LYS A 59 8.42 8.21 -13.74
CA LYS A 59 7.27 7.49 -13.23
C LYS A 59 7.29 7.42 -11.71
N THR A 60 6.12 7.63 -11.12
CA THR A 60 5.85 7.39 -9.70
C THR A 60 5.01 6.13 -9.54
N LEU A 61 5.30 5.29 -8.55
CA LEU A 61 4.44 4.16 -8.23
C LEU A 61 3.35 4.64 -7.26
N HIS A 62 2.10 4.27 -7.52
CA HIS A 62 0.93 4.56 -6.71
C HIS A 62 0.38 3.24 -6.20
N VAL A 63 0.45 3.00 -4.89
CA VAL A 63 0.07 1.73 -4.29
C VAL A 63 -1.08 1.97 -3.32
N SER A 64 -2.22 1.35 -3.61
CA SER A 64 -3.41 1.42 -2.77
C SER A 64 -3.59 0.11 -1.99
N LEU A 65 -3.75 0.21 -0.68
CA LEU A 65 -3.84 -0.93 0.25
C LEU A 65 -5.19 -0.87 0.97
N PHE A 66 -5.97 -1.95 0.89
CA PHE A 66 -7.35 -2.01 1.39
C PHE A 66 -7.49 -3.12 2.43
N PHE A 67 -7.50 -2.75 3.71
CA PHE A 67 -7.67 -3.67 4.84
C PHE A 67 -9.14 -3.75 5.27
N ASP A 68 -9.81 -4.87 4.97
CA ASP A 68 -11.24 -5.00 5.27
C ASP A 68 -11.54 -5.30 6.75
N GLY A 69 -12.78 -5.06 7.17
CA GLY A 69 -13.24 -5.30 8.53
C GLY A 69 -13.45 -6.78 8.83
N THR A 70 -13.44 -7.14 10.11
CA THR A 70 -13.75 -8.49 10.61
C THR A 70 -14.95 -9.12 9.90
N GLY A 71 -14.79 -10.36 9.42
CA GLY A 71 -15.86 -11.10 8.75
C GLY A 71 -16.18 -10.67 7.31
N ASN A 72 -15.60 -9.59 6.79
CA ASN A 72 -15.83 -9.17 5.40
C ASN A 72 -14.82 -9.82 4.46
N ASN A 73 -15.30 -10.32 3.33
CA ASN A 73 -14.48 -10.86 2.25
C ASN A 73 -15.11 -10.51 0.90
N LEU A 74 -14.40 -9.73 0.09
CA LEU A 74 -14.87 -9.25 -1.21
C LEU A 74 -15.41 -10.36 -2.12
N HIS A 75 -14.76 -11.52 -2.15
CA HIS A 75 -15.21 -12.61 -3.01
C HIS A 75 -16.53 -13.18 -2.51
N ASN A 76 -16.61 -13.45 -1.21
CA ASN A 76 -17.80 -13.97 -0.57
C ASN A 76 -18.99 -12.98 -0.70
N ASP A 77 -18.78 -11.75 -0.23
CA ASP A 77 -19.83 -10.74 -0.03
C ASP A 77 -20.40 -10.18 -1.36
N VAL A 78 -19.75 -10.47 -2.49
CA VAL A 78 -20.17 -10.01 -3.82
C VAL A 78 -20.62 -11.15 -4.72
N TYR A 79 -19.92 -12.28 -4.70
CA TYR A 79 -20.07 -13.32 -5.73
C TYR A 79 -20.61 -14.64 -5.21
N VAL A 80 -20.54 -14.89 -3.89
CA VAL A 80 -20.96 -16.16 -3.28
C VAL A 80 -22.30 -15.98 -2.56
N ASP A 81 -22.43 -14.93 -1.75
CA ASP A 81 -23.64 -14.71 -0.98
C ASP A 81 -24.85 -14.34 -1.84
N GLU A 82 -26.02 -14.86 -1.45
CA GLU A 82 -27.30 -14.59 -2.13
C GLU A 82 -27.66 -13.11 -2.14
N HIS A 83 -27.25 -12.38 -1.10
CA HIS A 83 -27.52 -10.96 -0.91
C HIS A 83 -26.21 -10.18 -0.85
N PRO A 84 -25.74 -9.60 -1.97
CA PRO A 84 -24.46 -8.90 -2.00
C PRO A 84 -24.40 -7.74 -1.00
N HIS A 85 -23.38 -7.76 -0.13
CA HIS A 85 -23.21 -6.80 0.95
C HIS A 85 -21.75 -6.34 1.13
N PRO A 86 -21.07 -5.91 0.05
CA PRO A 86 -19.66 -5.52 0.14
C PRO A 86 -19.47 -4.32 1.06
N SER A 87 -18.44 -4.41 1.90
CA SER A 87 -18.00 -3.31 2.75
C SER A 87 -17.60 -2.06 1.94
N ASN A 88 -17.49 -0.91 2.60
CA ASN A 88 -16.98 0.30 1.94
C ASN A 88 -15.53 0.12 1.46
N ILE A 89 -14.72 -0.73 2.12
CA ILE A 89 -13.35 -1.04 1.70
C ILE A 89 -13.35 -1.83 0.39
N ALA A 90 -14.18 -2.88 0.30
CA ALA A 90 -14.40 -3.63 -0.93
C ALA A 90 -14.88 -2.74 -2.08
N ARG A 91 -15.82 -1.81 -1.82
CA ARG A 91 -16.31 -0.84 -2.81
C ARG A 91 -15.21 0.10 -3.29
N LEU A 92 -14.39 0.63 -2.37
CA LEU A 92 -13.27 1.50 -2.72
C LEU A 92 -12.20 0.77 -3.52
N PHE A 93 -11.88 -0.49 -3.18
CA PHE A 93 -10.95 -1.32 -3.94
C PHE A 93 -11.41 -1.53 -5.39
N ARG A 94 -12.70 -1.81 -5.59
CA ARG A 94 -13.29 -1.96 -6.92
C ARG A 94 -13.25 -0.66 -7.73
N ALA A 95 -13.44 0.48 -7.07
CA ALA A 95 -13.41 1.79 -7.71
C ALA A 95 -11.98 2.32 -7.95
N ALA A 96 -10.98 1.75 -7.27
CA ALA A 96 -9.59 2.16 -7.40
C ALA A 96 -8.97 1.65 -8.70
N ILE A 97 -8.07 2.46 -9.27
CA ILE A 97 -7.26 2.08 -10.42
C ILE A 97 -6.04 1.26 -9.98
N GLY A 98 -5.64 0.31 -10.82
CA GLY A 98 -4.39 -0.42 -10.68
C GLY A 98 -4.51 -1.90 -10.99
N SER A 99 -3.39 -2.48 -11.39
CA SER A 99 -3.18 -3.93 -11.34
C SER A 99 -2.89 -4.35 -9.89
N GLY A 100 -2.61 -5.64 -9.64
CA GLY A 100 -2.16 -6.07 -8.32
C GLY A 100 -2.70 -7.43 -7.95
N HIS A 101 -3.35 -7.50 -6.78
CA HIS A 101 -3.83 -8.75 -6.20
C HIS A 101 -5.05 -8.53 -5.30
N ALA A 102 -6.08 -9.37 -5.44
CA ALA A 102 -7.24 -9.37 -4.55
C ALA A 102 -7.17 -10.59 -3.63
N GLY A 103 -6.76 -10.38 -2.37
CA GLY A 103 -6.57 -11.47 -1.41
C GLY A 103 -7.86 -12.25 -1.15
N GLY A 104 -7.76 -13.58 -1.13
CA GLY A 104 -8.91 -14.45 -0.87
C GLY A 104 -9.96 -14.49 -1.98
N ALA A 105 -9.67 -13.95 -3.17
CA ALA A 105 -10.59 -13.97 -4.31
C ALA A 105 -10.06 -14.86 -5.44
N ALA A 106 -10.82 -15.90 -5.81
CA ALA A 106 -10.50 -16.74 -6.97
C ALA A 106 -10.70 -16.04 -8.34
N LEU A 107 -11.30 -14.84 -8.36
CA LEU A 107 -11.72 -14.11 -9.56
C LEU A 107 -10.87 -12.83 -9.82
N GLU A 108 -9.56 -12.88 -9.55
CA GLU A 108 -8.64 -11.73 -9.61
C GLU A 108 -8.73 -10.92 -10.93
N ASN A 109 -8.86 -11.59 -12.08
CA ASN A 109 -8.74 -10.93 -13.38
C ASN A 109 -9.88 -9.94 -13.71
N ALA A 110 -11.07 -10.10 -13.13
CA ALA A 110 -12.19 -9.18 -13.38
C ALA A 110 -12.15 -7.92 -12.50
N LEU A 111 -11.32 -7.92 -11.45
CA LEU A 111 -11.25 -6.88 -10.42
C LEU A 111 -10.05 -5.95 -10.60
N LEU A 112 -9.08 -6.33 -11.45
CA LEU A 112 -7.80 -5.67 -11.61
C LEU A 112 -7.69 -5.04 -13.00
N ASP A 113 -7.03 -3.88 -13.07
CA ASP A 113 -6.77 -3.25 -14.36
C ASP A 113 -5.60 -3.96 -15.06
N VAL A 114 -5.67 -4.06 -16.40
CA VAL A 114 -4.60 -4.58 -17.24
C VAL A 114 -3.94 -3.40 -17.96
N PRO A 115 -2.91 -2.78 -17.38
CA PRO A 115 -2.21 -1.67 -18.03
C PRO A 115 -1.40 -2.18 -19.25
N PRO A 116 -1.13 -1.30 -20.23
CA PRO A 116 -0.19 -1.59 -21.29
C PRO A 116 1.17 -2.07 -20.74
N ALA A 117 1.79 -3.02 -21.44
CA ALA A 117 3.04 -3.62 -21.01
C ALA A 117 4.13 -2.57 -20.77
N GLY A 118 4.58 -2.43 -19.53
CA GLY A 118 5.62 -1.48 -19.13
C GLY A 118 5.15 -0.08 -18.73
N SER A 119 3.84 0.17 -18.63
CA SER A 119 3.26 1.39 -18.05
C SER A 119 2.63 1.17 -16.67
N GLU A 120 2.97 0.07 -16.00
CA GLU A 120 2.48 -0.24 -14.65
C GLU A 120 3.01 0.77 -13.63
N THR A 121 2.15 1.70 -13.25
CA THR A 121 2.42 2.71 -12.20
C THR A 121 1.39 2.67 -11.08
N TYR A 122 0.18 2.15 -11.33
CA TYR A 122 -0.88 2.04 -10.33
C TYR A 122 -1.07 0.59 -9.90
N PHE A 123 -1.02 0.35 -8.60
CA PHE A 123 -1.21 -0.95 -7.97
C PHE A 123 -2.27 -0.85 -6.88
N LYS A 124 -3.10 -1.87 -6.75
CA LYS A 124 -4.10 -2.01 -5.70
C LYS A 124 -4.08 -3.42 -5.12
N PHE A 125 -4.18 -3.49 -3.79
CA PHE A 125 -4.13 -4.74 -3.05
C PHE A 125 -5.26 -4.77 -2.03
N TYR A 126 -6.06 -5.84 -2.09
CA TYR A 126 -7.14 -6.08 -1.14
C TYR A 126 -6.73 -7.16 -0.14
N MET A 127 -6.94 -6.88 1.14
CA MET A 127 -6.71 -7.78 2.26
C MET A 127 -8.05 -8.07 2.92
N PRO A 128 -8.53 -9.33 2.86
CA PRO A 128 -9.81 -9.70 3.46
C PRO A 128 -9.77 -9.57 4.98
N GLY A 129 -10.94 -9.41 5.59
CA GLY A 129 -11.10 -9.24 7.02
C GLY A 129 -10.61 -10.44 7.83
N VAL A 130 -10.20 -10.20 9.08
CA VAL A 130 -9.89 -11.29 10.02
C VAL A 130 -11.11 -12.20 10.22
N GLY A 131 -10.85 -13.49 10.40
CA GLY A 131 -11.87 -14.52 10.55
C GLY A 131 -12.49 -15.00 9.24
N THR A 132 -12.01 -14.52 8.08
CA THR A 132 -12.40 -15.00 6.75
C THR A 132 -11.22 -15.69 6.05
N PRO A 133 -11.48 -16.55 5.06
CA PRO A 133 -10.42 -17.21 4.29
C PRO A 133 -9.47 -16.22 3.63
N PHE A 134 -8.17 -16.47 3.79
CA PHE A 134 -7.08 -15.79 3.12
C PHE A 134 -5.94 -16.79 2.80
N PRO A 135 -6.07 -17.58 1.70
CA PRO A 135 -5.15 -18.66 1.37
C PRO A 135 -3.68 -18.22 1.21
N GLU A 136 -3.45 -17.01 0.75
CA GLU A 136 -2.12 -16.41 0.53
C GLU A 136 -1.31 -16.24 1.82
N ILE A 137 -1.96 -16.30 2.98
CA ILE A 137 -1.33 -16.32 4.31
C ILE A 137 -1.60 -17.63 5.07
N GLY A 138 -2.13 -18.66 4.39
CA GLY A 138 -2.40 -19.98 4.96
C GLY A 138 -3.69 -20.09 5.78
N GLU A 139 -4.57 -19.08 5.74
CA GLU A 139 -5.88 -19.15 6.36
C GLU A 139 -6.91 -19.69 5.36
N LEU A 140 -7.31 -20.95 5.49
CA LEU A 140 -8.15 -21.62 4.49
C LEU A 140 -9.65 -21.50 4.77
N ASP A 141 -10.04 -21.33 6.04
CA ASP A 141 -11.42 -21.41 6.49
C ASP A 141 -11.84 -20.20 7.33
N TYR A 142 -13.17 -20.02 7.45
CA TYR A 142 -13.74 -19.09 8.42
C TYR A 142 -13.43 -19.53 9.85
N SER A 143 -13.08 -18.58 10.71
CA SER A 143 -12.64 -18.88 12.07
C SER A 143 -13.37 -18.02 13.10
N ASN A 144 -14.23 -18.65 13.91
CA ASN A 144 -14.89 -17.99 15.05
C ASN A 144 -13.88 -17.46 16.07
N LEU A 145 -12.76 -18.16 16.26
CA LEU A 145 -11.68 -17.69 17.12
C LEU A 145 -10.96 -16.50 16.49
N GLY A 146 -10.69 -16.52 15.18
CA GLY A 146 -10.14 -15.38 14.43
C GLY A 146 -11.06 -14.16 14.46
N LEU A 147 -12.38 -14.36 14.40
CA LEU A 147 -13.39 -13.31 14.59
C LEU A 147 -13.41 -12.78 16.04
N ALA A 148 -13.13 -13.60 17.05
CA ALA A 148 -13.16 -13.18 18.44
C ALA A 148 -11.86 -12.49 18.89
N THR A 149 -10.70 -13.07 18.55
CA THR A 149 -9.39 -12.64 19.04
C THR A 149 -8.61 -11.79 18.04
N ALA A 150 -9.10 -11.64 16.81
CA ALA A 150 -8.39 -11.01 15.70
C ALA A 150 -7.10 -11.73 15.26
N SER A 151 -6.95 -13.00 15.66
CA SER A 151 -5.88 -13.89 15.19
C SER A 151 -5.80 -13.84 13.66
N GLY A 152 -4.58 -13.64 13.15
CA GLY A 152 -4.34 -13.41 11.72
C GLY A 152 -4.16 -11.94 11.32
N GLY A 153 -4.29 -11.01 12.27
CA GLY A 153 -4.11 -9.58 12.02
C GLY A 153 -2.67 -9.22 11.65
N GLU A 154 -1.67 -9.73 12.38
CA GLU A 154 -0.26 -9.53 12.07
C GLU A 154 0.09 -10.02 10.65
N ASN A 155 -0.36 -11.23 10.29
CA ASN A 155 -0.08 -11.81 8.98
C ASN A 155 -0.63 -10.97 7.82
N ARG A 156 -1.83 -10.40 7.96
CA ARG A 156 -2.40 -9.46 6.97
C ARG A 156 -1.57 -8.20 6.81
N ILE A 157 -1.03 -7.66 7.91
CA ILE A 157 -0.16 -6.47 7.88
C ILE A 157 1.18 -6.82 7.22
N ASN A 158 1.80 -7.94 7.59
CA ASN A 158 3.04 -8.43 7.00
C ASN A 158 2.89 -8.67 5.49
N TRP A 159 1.78 -9.30 5.09
CA TRP A 159 1.45 -9.47 3.68
C TRP A 159 1.30 -8.14 2.95
N GLY A 160 0.65 -7.15 3.58
CA GLY A 160 0.55 -5.77 3.08
C GLY A 160 1.92 -5.11 2.88
N LEU A 161 2.88 -5.31 3.78
CA LEU A 161 4.26 -4.82 3.60
C LEU A 161 4.94 -5.49 2.39
N LEU A 162 4.76 -6.80 2.23
CA LEU A 162 5.29 -7.53 1.08
C LEU A 162 4.67 -7.11 -0.24
N ARG A 163 3.45 -6.55 -0.26
CA ARG A 163 2.85 -5.97 -1.47
C ARG A 163 3.62 -4.75 -2.00
N LEU A 164 4.40 -4.06 -1.17
CA LEU A 164 5.32 -3.01 -1.63
C LEU A 164 6.47 -3.60 -2.47
N ILE A 165 6.98 -4.77 -2.07
CA ILE A 165 7.97 -5.53 -2.83
C ILE A 165 7.35 -6.05 -4.12
N ASP A 166 6.14 -6.60 -4.07
CA ASP A 166 5.41 -7.07 -5.25
C ASP A 166 5.21 -5.95 -6.29
N ALA A 167 4.75 -4.77 -5.86
CA ALA A 167 4.62 -3.60 -6.72
C ALA A 167 5.94 -3.18 -7.36
N LEU A 168 7.06 -3.25 -6.62
CA LEU A 168 8.39 -2.99 -7.16
C LEU A 168 8.81 -4.04 -8.20
N MET A 169 8.60 -5.33 -7.92
CA MET A 169 8.92 -6.40 -8.87
C MET A 169 8.17 -6.22 -10.19
N ARG A 170 6.86 -5.94 -10.12
CA ARG A 170 6.01 -5.67 -11.28
C ARG A 170 6.47 -4.44 -12.05
N ALA A 171 6.70 -3.32 -11.36
CA ALA A 171 7.18 -2.08 -11.96
C ALA A 171 8.58 -2.21 -12.63
N LEU A 172 9.38 -3.17 -12.18
CA LEU A 172 10.71 -3.50 -12.71
C LEU A 172 10.68 -4.64 -13.76
N LYS A 173 9.50 -5.17 -14.10
CA LYS A 173 9.29 -6.28 -15.04
C LYS A 173 9.97 -7.59 -14.60
N LEU A 174 10.00 -7.84 -13.29
CA LEU A 174 10.58 -9.03 -12.68
C LEU A 174 9.52 -10.09 -12.31
N GLY A 175 8.28 -9.91 -12.77
CA GLY A 175 7.13 -10.74 -12.39
C GLY A 175 6.47 -10.25 -11.10
N LYS A 176 5.66 -11.12 -10.48
CA LYS A 176 5.03 -10.90 -9.18
C LYS A 176 5.79 -11.65 -8.08
N LEU A 177 5.62 -11.25 -6.83
CA LEU A 177 6.08 -12.06 -5.70
C LEU A 177 5.16 -13.27 -5.60
N GLU A 178 5.72 -14.46 -5.89
CA GLU A 178 4.96 -15.72 -5.86
C GLU A 178 4.25 -15.94 -4.52
N ASP A 179 3.08 -16.56 -4.56
CA ASP A 179 2.23 -16.71 -3.38
C ASP A 179 2.89 -17.64 -2.33
N THR A 180 3.62 -18.66 -2.77
CA THR A 180 4.42 -19.53 -1.88
C THR A 180 5.57 -18.79 -1.20
N ALA A 181 6.26 -17.91 -1.93
CA ALA A 181 7.31 -17.06 -1.39
C ALA A 181 6.74 -16.00 -0.43
N SER A 182 5.56 -15.46 -0.75
CA SER A 182 4.83 -14.54 0.11
C SER A 182 4.44 -15.20 1.43
N LEU A 183 3.87 -16.42 1.37
CA LEU A 183 3.48 -17.19 2.54
C LEU A 183 4.69 -17.49 3.46
N ALA A 184 5.80 -17.94 2.88
CA ALA A 184 7.03 -18.19 3.63
C ALA A 184 7.55 -16.91 4.30
N ALA A 185 7.59 -15.79 3.56
CA ALA A 185 8.02 -14.50 4.11
C ALA A 185 7.07 -13.99 5.22
N VAL A 186 5.76 -14.18 5.11
CA VAL A 186 4.82 -13.85 6.19
C VAL A 186 5.11 -14.66 7.44
N GLY A 187 5.42 -15.96 7.30
CA GLY A 187 5.85 -16.82 8.40
C GLY A 187 7.15 -16.35 9.06
N ASP A 188 8.15 -16.00 8.26
CA ASP A 188 9.43 -15.44 8.75
C ASP A 188 9.26 -14.10 9.46
N MET A 189 8.28 -13.28 9.03
CA MET A 189 7.96 -11.97 9.61
C MET A 189 7.12 -12.06 10.89
N ALA A 190 6.51 -13.21 11.18
CA ALA A 190 5.60 -13.37 12.30
C ALA A 190 6.32 -13.27 13.64
N THR A 191 5.61 -12.78 14.66
CA THR A 191 6.14 -12.74 16.02
C THR A 191 6.04 -14.13 16.64
N SER A 192 7.18 -14.69 17.04
CA SER A 192 7.20 -16.01 17.67
C SER A 192 6.74 -15.94 19.12
N TRP A 193 5.66 -16.65 19.43
CA TRP A 193 5.21 -16.88 20.81
C TRP A 193 6.27 -17.63 21.65
N ALA A 194 7.09 -18.47 21.01
CA ALA A 194 8.21 -19.15 21.67
C ALA A 194 9.32 -18.16 22.11
N ALA A 195 9.38 -16.97 21.52
CA ALA A 195 10.24 -15.87 21.94
C ALA A 195 9.54 -14.89 22.91
N LEU A 196 8.44 -15.30 23.57
CA LEU A 196 7.65 -14.47 24.48
C LEU A 196 7.11 -13.17 23.86
N GLY A 197 6.84 -13.16 22.54
CA GLY A 197 6.37 -11.96 21.84
C GLY A 197 7.48 -10.95 21.52
N LEU A 198 8.75 -11.29 21.77
CA LEU A 198 9.90 -10.46 21.41
C LEU A 198 10.37 -10.79 19.98
N GLY A 199 10.84 -9.78 19.26
CA GLY A 199 11.52 -9.96 17.96
C GLY A 199 10.68 -9.70 16.71
N GLY A 200 9.36 -9.51 16.81
CA GLY A 200 8.51 -9.25 15.63
C GLY A 200 9.00 -8.11 14.73
N ALA A 201 9.37 -6.96 15.32
CA ALA A 201 9.95 -5.84 14.56
C ALA A 201 11.28 -6.20 13.86
N HIS A 202 12.13 -6.99 14.52
CA HIS A 202 13.39 -7.45 13.95
C HIS A 202 13.17 -8.42 12.79
N ASN A 203 12.30 -9.42 12.99
CA ASN A 203 11.92 -10.41 11.98
C ASN A 203 11.34 -9.75 10.73
N ARG A 204 10.43 -8.78 10.93
CA ARG A 204 9.85 -7.96 9.85
C ARG A 204 10.93 -7.20 9.09
N TYR A 205 11.79 -6.48 9.80
CA TYR A 205 12.88 -5.72 9.20
C TYR A 205 13.81 -6.62 8.38
N GLU A 206 14.30 -7.71 8.97
CA GLU A 206 15.25 -8.62 8.33
C GLU A 206 14.66 -9.25 7.07
N THR A 207 13.44 -9.79 7.17
CA THR A 207 12.78 -10.45 6.04
C THR A 207 12.42 -9.46 4.94
N PHE A 208 11.85 -8.30 5.28
CA PHE A 208 11.55 -7.27 4.29
C PHE A 208 12.81 -6.83 3.54
N TYR A 209 13.90 -6.55 4.25
CA TYR A 209 15.16 -6.14 3.63
C TYR A 209 15.86 -7.27 2.89
N ARG A 210 15.67 -8.54 3.26
CA ARG A 210 16.12 -9.69 2.47
C ARG A 210 15.52 -9.67 1.06
N HIS A 211 14.23 -9.35 0.93
CA HIS A 211 13.56 -9.19 -0.36
C HIS A 211 13.94 -7.89 -1.07
N PHE A 212 13.92 -6.76 -0.35
CA PHE A 212 14.26 -5.45 -0.91
C PHE A 212 15.69 -5.40 -1.47
N ASN A 213 16.67 -5.96 -0.75
CA ASN A 213 18.07 -5.97 -1.16
C ASN A 213 18.32 -6.78 -2.44
N ARG A 214 17.52 -7.83 -2.71
CA ARG A 214 17.58 -8.56 -3.99
C ARG A 214 17.16 -7.70 -5.18
N LEU A 215 16.29 -6.71 -4.96
CA LEU A 215 15.83 -5.77 -5.98
C LEU A 215 16.69 -4.51 -6.08
N GLN A 216 17.58 -4.29 -5.13
CA GLN A 216 18.22 -2.98 -4.93
C GLN A 216 19.01 -2.48 -6.14
N ASN A 217 19.72 -3.36 -6.85
CA ASN A 217 20.43 -2.98 -8.07
C ASN A 217 19.46 -2.57 -9.19
N ASN A 218 18.34 -3.28 -9.33
CA ASN A 218 17.31 -2.98 -10.33
C ASN A 218 16.60 -1.65 -10.00
N ILE A 219 16.30 -1.42 -8.72
CA ILE A 219 15.72 -0.14 -8.23
C ILE A 219 16.69 1.00 -8.51
N TRP A 220 17.97 0.85 -8.16
CA TRP A 220 18.98 1.89 -8.38
C TRP A 220 19.13 2.23 -9.87
N GLN A 221 19.11 1.23 -10.76
CA GLN A 221 19.13 1.44 -12.22
C GLN A 221 17.86 2.13 -12.72
N ALA A 222 16.69 1.78 -12.19
CA ALA A 222 15.42 2.43 -12.54
C ALA A 222 15.37 3.89 -12.06
N MET A 223 16.00 4.19 -10.93
CA MET A 223 16.15 5.56 -10.39
C MET A 223 17.23 6.37 -11.11
N ASN A 224 18.20 5.71 -11.76
CA ASN A 224 19.29 6.36 -12.49
C ASN A 224 19.41 5.77 -13.90
N PRO A 225 18.36 5.89 -14.73
CA PRO A 225 18.33 5.22 -16.02
C PRO A 225 19.41 5.76 -16.95
N THR A 226 20.23 4.86 -17.49
CA THR A 226 21.17 5.17 -18.57
C THR A 226 20.53 4.83 -19.92
N GLY A 227 20.44 5.84 -20.79
CA GLY A 227 19.88 5.72 -22.15
C GLY A 227 18.63 6.56 -22.40
N ARG A 228 18.39 6.90 -23.67
CA ARG A 228 17.20 7.67 -24.09
C ARG A 228 15.93 6.82 -23.95
N GLY A 229 14.82 7.45 -23.54
CA GLY A 229 13.49 6.83 -23.51
C GLY A 229 13.16 5.98 -22.27
N LYS A 230 14.08 5.84 -21.31
CA LYS A 230 13.80 5.14 -20.05
C LYS A 230 13.22 6.09 -19.01
N ALA A 231 12.09 5.71 -18.40
CA ALA A 231 11.46 6.48 -17.33
C ALA A 231 12.22 6.33 -16.01
N ARG A 232 12.59 7.45 -15.40
CA ARG A 232 13.18 7.52 -14.06
C ARG A 232 12.13 7.19 -13.00
N LEU A 233 12.41 6.20 -12.15
CA LEU A 233 11.60 5.90 -10.98
C LEU A 233 11.79 7.00 -9.92
N MET A 234 10.70 7.68 -9.55
CA MET A 234 10.73 8.80 -8.61
C MET A 234 10.51 8.38 -7.15
N GLY A 235 9.75 7.31 -6.92
CA GLY A 235 9.37 6.87 -5.59
C GLY A 235 8.03 6.13 -5.59
N MET A 236 7.49 5.93 -4.39
CA MET A 236 6.23 5.23 -4.15
C MET A 236 5.30 6.08 -3.27
N LYS A 237 4.06 6.25 -3.71
CA LYS A 237 2.97 6.91 -3.00
C LYS A 237 1.96 5.89 -2.53
N LEU A 238 1.66 5.90 -1.24
CA LEU A 238 0.77 4.93 -0.59
C LEU A 238 -0.58 5.57 -0.26
N TYR A 239 -1.65 4.83 -0.54
CA TYR A 239 -3.03 5.17 -0.20
C TYR A 239 -3.61 4.01 0.60
N VAL A 240 -3.73 4.17 1.92
CA VAL A 240 -4.08 3.08 2.82
C VAL A 240 -5.50 3.29 3.33
N TYR A 241 -6.33 2.27 3.22
CA TYR A 241 -7.73 2.28 3.65
C TYR A 241 -7.98 1.13 4.62
N GLY A 242 -8.79 1.36 5.65
CA GLY A 242 -9.20 0.29 6.55
C GLY A 242 -10.53 0.53 7.25
N PHE A 243 -11.24 -0.56 7.55
CA PHE A 243 -12.52 -0.55 8.29
C PHE A 243 -12.46 -1.44 9.54
N SER A 244 -13.02 -1.01 10.67
CA SER A 244 -13.07 -1.80 11.92
C SER A 244 -11.68 -2.25 12.37
N ARG A 245 -11.43 -3.57 12.48
CA ARG A 245 -10.09 -4.11 12.74
C ARG A 245 -9.13 -3.95 11.57
N GLY A 246 -9.62 -3.90 10.33
CA GLY A 246 -8.82 -3.49 9.17
C GLY A 246 -8.32 -2.05 9.30
N ALA A 247 -9.07 -1.15 9.95
CA ALA A 247 -8.58 0.19 10.27
C ALA A 247 -7.45 0.16 11.32
N ALA A 248 -7.52 -0.75 12.29
CA ALA A 248 -6.42 -0.98 13.23
C ALA A 248 -5.18 -1.53 12.49
N GLN A 249 -5.36 -2.49 11.59
CA GLN A 249 -4.28 -3.01 10.73
C GLN A 249 -3.67 -1.92 9.85
N ALA A 250 -4.47 -1.05 9.24
CA ALA A 250 -3.98 0.08 8.43
C ALA A 250 -3.11 1.04 9.25
N ARG A 251 -3.50 1.35 10.50
CA ARG A 251 -2.69 2.17 11.42
C ARG A 251 -1.38 1.47 11.77
N THR A 252 -1.45 0.19 12.12
CA THR A 252 -0.28 -0.62 12.47
C THR A 252 0.67 -0.77 11.27
N PHE A 253 0.14 -0.94 10.06
CA PHE A 253 0.89 -0.96 8.82
C PHE A 253 1.73 0.31 8.64
N VAL A 254 1.14 1.49 8.82
CA VAL A 254 1.88 2.77 8.69
C VAL A 254 2.96 2.90 9.76
N ASN A 255 2.69 2.46 10.99
CA ASN A 255 3.70 2.44 12.05
C ASN A 255 4.85 1.49 11.72
N TRP A 256 4.55 0.24 11.33
CA TRP A 256 5.56 -0.76 10.98
C TRP A 256 6.34 -0.39 9.71
N LEU A 257 5.70 0.30 8.76
CA LEU A 257 6.42 0.87 7.62
C LEU A 257 7.45 1.91 8.07
N THR A 258 7.12 2.71 9.09
CA THR A 258 8.05 3.71 9.65
C THR A 258 9.24 3.03 10.35
N GLU A 259 9.04 1.87 10.97
CA GLU A 259 10.13 1.04 11.54
C GLU A 259 11.12 0.55 10.48
N LEU A 260 10.72 0.48 9.21
CA LEU A 260 11.59 0.10 8.09
C LEU A 260 12.45 1.26 7.58
N PHE A 261 12.15 2.50 7.93
CA PHE A 261 12.93 3.67 7.49
C PHE A 261 14.24 3.82 8.27
N PRO A 262 15.26 4.47 7.69
CA PRO A 262 16.47 4.81 8.41
C PRO A 262 16.15 5.60 9.70
N LYS A 263 16.89 5.28 10.76
CA LYS A 263 16.80 6.05 12.01
C LYS A 263 17.17 7.51 11.74
N PRO A 264 16.48 8.47 12.36
CA PRO A 264 16.82 9.88 12.22
C PRO A 264 18.23 10.16 12.79
N ASP A 265 18.91 11.15 12.22
CA ASP A 265 20.25 11.57 12.65
C ASP A 265 20.24 12.23 14.05
N SER A 266 19.06 12.69 14.52
CA SER A 266 18.84 13.25 15.85
C SER A 266 17.65 12.59 16.55
N ALA A 267 17.66 12.59 17.89
CA ALA A 267 16.60 11.96 18.70
C ALA A 267 15.20 12.57 18.48
N ASP A 268 15.15 13.86 18.11
CA ASP A 268 13.91 14.60 17.80
C ASP A 268 13.63 14.69 16.29
N GLY A 269 14.43 14.02 15.47
CA GLY A 269 14.33 14.07 14.02
C GLY A 269 13.18 13.22 13.48
N VAL A 270 12.49 13.71 12.46
CA VAL A 270 11.57 12.89 11.67
C VAL A 270 12.41 11.97 10.77
N PRO A 271 12.22 10.63 10.81
CA PRO A 271 12.96 9.73 9.94
C PRO A 271 12.70 10.09 8.47
N ALA A 272 13.76 10.02 7.66
CA ALA A 272 13.62 10.20 6.22
C ALA A 272 12.71 9.10 5.68
N GLN A 273 11.60 9.46 5.03
CA GLN A 273 10.64 8.50 4.49
C GLN A 273 11.17 7.87 3.20
N VAL A 274 12.20 7.04 3.35
CA VAL A 274 12.91 6.36 2.27
C VAL A 274 13.16 4.92 2.65
N LEU A 275 12.97 4.00 1.72
CA LEU A 275 13.50 2.64 1.85
C LEU A 275 14.94 2.62 1.38
N GLN A 276 15.84 2.20 2.26
CA GLN A 276 17.28 2.20 2.00
C GLN A 276 17.87 0.86 2.47
N GLY A 277 18.20 0.02 1.49
CA GLY A 277 18.82 -1.28 1.71
C GLY A 277 20.33 -1.19 1.96
N SER A 278 21.07 -2.25 1.62
CA SER A 278 22.52 -2.33 1.86
C SER A 278 23.36 -1.34 1.02
N ASN A 279 22.97 -1.03 -0.21
CA ASN A 279 23.52 0.07 -0.99
C ASN A 279 22.97 1.45 -0.55
N PRO A 280 23.76 2.32 0.11
CA PRO A 280 23.30 3.60 0.62
C PRO A 280 22.93 4.62 -0.47
N ALA A 281 23.37 4.40 -1.72
CA ALA A 281 23.00 5.25 -2.86
C ALA A 281 21.58 4.95 -3.38
N CYS A 282 21.00 3.79 -3.03
CA CYS A 282 19.65 3.42 -3.43
C CYS A 282 18.66 3.81 -2.34
N ARG A 283 18.18 5.06 -2.38
CA ARG A 283 17.21 5.63 -1.45
C ARG A 283 15.87 5.84 -2.14
N LEU A 284 14.97 4.87 -2.06
CA LEU A 284 13.66 4.95 -2.70
C LEU A 284 12.70 5.77 -1.83
N PRO A 285 12.23 6.96 -2.27
CA PRO A 285 11.26 7.73 -1.50
C PRO A 285 9.92 6.99 -1.39
N VAL A 286 9.34 7.00 -0.19
CA VAL A 286 8.01 6.43 0.09
C VAL A 286 7.21 7.47 0.86
N SER A 287 5.95 7.71 0.49
CA SER A 287 5.07 8.62 1.23
C SER A 287 3.68 8.02 1.40
N VAL A 288 3.07 8.20 2.58
CA VAL A 288 1.65 7.91 2.78
C VAL A 288 0.86 9.17 2.43
N GLU A 289 0.22 9.18 1.27
CA GLU A 289 -0.54 10.32 0.74
C GLU A 289 -1.95 10.41 1.34
N PHE A 290 -2.50 9.26 1.73
CA PHE A 290 -3.83 9.18 2.33
C PHE A 290 -3.95 7.97 3.27
N LEU A 291 -4.53 8.19 4.44
CA LEU A 291 -4.90 7.14 5.41
C LEU A 291 -6.41 7.26 5.72
N GLY A 292 -7.23 6.46 5.04
CA GLY A 292 -8.68 6.46 5.18
C GLY A 292 -9.16 5.40 6.17
N LEU A 293 -9.61 5.81 7.35
CA LEU A 293 -10.02 4.92 8.42
C LEU A 293 -11.52 5.02 8.67
N LEU A 294 -12.20 3.88 8.72
CA LEU A 294 -13.61 3.77 9.06
C LEU A 294 -13.74 3.01 10.38
N ASP A 295 -14.24 3.69 11.41
CA ASP A 295 -14.65 3.13 12.71
C ASP A 295 -13.63 2.14 13.33
N THR A 296 -12.46 2.63 13.74
CA THR A 296 -11.38 1.74 14.23
C THR A 296 -11.77 1.00 15.51
N VAL A 297 -11.69 -0.34 15.47
CA VAL A 297 -11.86 -1.20 16.65
C VAL A 297 -10.52 -1.78 17.07
N ALA A 298 -10.01 -1.32 18.22
CA ALA A 298 -8.70 -1.69 18.75
C ALA A 298 -8.74 -3.01 19.55
N SER A 299 -9.20 -4.09 18.92
CA SER A 299 -8.90 -5.45 19.37
C SER A 299 -8.09 -6.11 18.26
N VAL A 300 -6.77 -6.03 18.36
CA VAL A 300 -5.84 -6.80 17.54
C VAL A 300 -5.25 -7.87 18.42
N GLY A 301 -5.22 -9.10 17.94
CA GLY A 301 -4.60 -10.25 18.59
C GLY A 301 -3.97 -11.17 17.57
#